data_AF-A0A7X0L5M4-F1
#
_entry.id   AF-A0A7X0L5M4-F1
#
_cell.length_a   1.000
_cell.length_b   1.000
_cell.length_c   1.000
_cell.angle_alpha   90.00
_cell.angle_beta   90.00
_cell.angle_gamma   90.00
#
_symmetry.space_group_name_H-M   'P 1'
#
loop_
_entity.id
_entity.type
_entity.pdbx_description
1 polymer ?
#
loop_
_entity_poly.entity_id
_entity_poly.type
_entity_poly.pdbx_seq_one_letter_code
_entity_poly.pdbx_strand_id
1 'polypeptide(L)'
;MMPLAVQETEAGHKSAIQTGSPERARLEAAFAEVLSTAYDLPLLVGSEEVRTGRIFEIRTPHEQAIELGQVHAGGAIEVEAAVKVATQMTRTWAWLSLQESAVPFLRAAELFRRWPMA
;
A
#
# COMPACT_ATOMS: atom_id res chain seq x y z
N MET A 1 26.09 8.49 -3.89
CA MET A 1 26.46 7.07 -3.75
C MET A 1 25.20 6.32 -3.36
N MET A 2 24.77 5.31 -4.13
CA MET A 2 23.59 4.52 -3.76
C MET A 2 23.94 3.61 -2.57
N PRO A 3 23.06 3.46 -1.56
CA PRO A 3 23.31 2.56 -0.45
C PRO A 3 23.38 1.11 -0.95
N LEU A 4 24.25 0.30 -0.35
CA LEU A 4 24.31 -1.13 -0.63
C LEU A 4 22.99 -1.75 -0.13
N ALA A 5 22.23 -2.37 -1.03
CA ALA A 5 21.03 -3.10 -0.66
C ALA A 5 21.44 -4.31 0.18
N VAL A 6 21.11 -4.29 1.48
CA VAL A 6 21.18 -5.45 2.35
C VAL A 6 19.82 -6.13 2.30
N GLN A 7 19.81 -7.46 2.21
CA GLN A 7 18.58 -8.24 2.29
C GLN A 7 17.88 -7.94 3.62
N GLU A 8 16.57 -7.71 3.58
CA GLU A 8 15.76 -7.67 4.80
C GLU A 8 15.88 -9.04 5.48
N THR A 9 16.28 -9.06 6.75
CA THR A 9 16.61 -10.32 7.43
C THR A 9 15.34 -11.01 7.95
N GLU A 10 15.06 -12.21 7.43
CA GLU A 10 13.97 -13.07 7.92
C GLU A 10 14.16 -13.48 9.40
N ALA A 11 15.40 -13.47 9.89
CA ALA A 11 15.77 -13.85 11.24
C ALA A 11 15.11 -12.98 12.33
N GLY A 12 14.78 -11.71 12.03
CA GLY A 12 14.01 -10.84 12.93
C GLY A 12 12.50 -11.15 12.95
N HIS A 13 11.97 -11.80 11.91
CA HIS A 13 10.54 -12.06 11.76
C HIS A 13 10.04 -13.21 12.64
N LYS A 14 10.86 -14.25 12.88
CA LYS A 14 10.49 -15.37 13.77
C LYS A 14 10.55 -15.01 15.26
N SER A 15 11.42 -14.08 15.66
CA SER A 15 11.40 -13.55 17.03
C SER A 15 10.27 -12.54 17.26
N ALA A 16 9.81 -11.88 16.20
CA ALA A 16 8.77 -10.86 16.27
C ALA A 16 7.37 -11.40 16.63
N ILE A 17 7.03 -12.66 16.32
CA ILE A 17 5.69 -13.23 16.62
C ILE A 17 5.69 -14.10 17.89
N GLN A 18 6.77 -14.06 18.67
CA GLN A 18 6.83 -14.77 19.94
C GLN A 18 5.79 -14.24 20.92
N THR A 19 5.27 -15.11 21.77
CA THR A 19 4.30 -14.73 22.80
C THR A 19 4.92 -13.69 23.74
N GLY A 20 4.29 -12.52 23.86
CA GLY A 20 4.74 -11.43 24.73
C GLY A 20 5.76 -10.46 24.11
N SER A 21 6.11 -10.61 22.83
CA SER A 21 6.95 -9.62 22.15
C SER A 21 6.18 -8.31 21.89
N PRO A 22 6.85 -7.14 21.93
CA PRO A 22 6.20 -5.88 21.60
C PRO A 22 5.77 -5.80 20.12
N GLU A 23 6.45 -6.52 19.22
CA GLU A 23 6.08 -6.62 17.81
C GLU A 23 4.75 -7.34 17.63
N ARG A 24 4.51 -8.42 18.39
CA ARG A 24 3.24 -9.14 18.35
C ARG A 24 2.08 -8.28 18.85
N ALA A 25 2.26 -7.54 19.93
CA ALA A 25 1.23 -6.64 20.45
C ALA A 25 0.80 -5.57 19.43
N ARG A 26 1.76 -5.00 18.69
CA ARG A 26 1.47 -4.01 17.64
C ARG A 26 0.80 -4.64 16.41
N LEU A 27 1.20 -5.86 16.05
CA LEU A 27 0.54 -6.62 15.00
C LEU A 27 -0.93 -6.89 15.36
N GLU A 28 -1.20 -7.33 16.59
CA GLU A 28 -2.57 -7.55 17.09
C GLU A 28 -3.40 -6.26 17.08
N ALA A 29 -2.80 -5.11 17.43
CA ALA A 29 -3.45 -3.81 17.33
C ALA A 29 -3.77 -3.41 15.87
N ALA A 30 -2.83 -3.60 14.94
CA ALA A 30 -3.06 -3.34 13.52
C ALA A 30 -4.14 -4.25 12.93
N PHE A 31 -4.22 -5.51 13.34
CA PHE A 31 -5.33 -6.40 12.96
C PHE A 31 -6.67 -5.86 13.44
N ALA A 32 -6.77 -5.44 14.71
CA ALA A 32 -7.99 -4.86 15.26
C ALA A 32 -8.42 -3.58 14.52
N GLU A 33 -7.46 -2.73 14.15
CA GLU A 33 -7.71 -1.54 13.33
C GLU A 33 -8.28 -1.91 11.96
N VAL A 34 -7.61 -2.79 11.22
CA VAL A 34 -8.05 -3.20 9.87
C VAL A 34 -9.45 -3.83 9.91
N LEU A 35 -9.72 -4.67 10.92
CA LEU A 35 -11.01 -5.33 11.07
C LEU A 35 -12.16 -4.39 11.44
N SER A 36 -11.86 -3.20 11.99
CA SER A 36 -12.88 -2.24 12.45
C SER A 36 -13.07 -1.02 11.55
N THR A 37 -12.16 -0.80 10.59
CA THR A 37 -12.10 0.47 9.83
C THR A 37 -13.20 0.62 8.77
N ALA A 38 -13.79 -0.47 8.26
CA ALA A 38 -14.85 -0.44 7.23
C ALA A 38 -14.50 0.49 6.05
N TYR A 39 -13.45 0.13 5.29
CA TYR A 39 -12.84 0.97 4.27
C TYR A 39 -13.80 1.36 3.13
N ASP A 40 -13.66 2.59 2.63
CA ASP A 40 -14.19 3.04 1.33
C ASP A 40 -13.00 3.42 0.43
N LEU A 41 -12.67 2.56 -0.53
CA LEU A 41 -11.48 2.71 -1.38
C LEU A 41 -11.85 3.28 -2.77
N PRO A 42 -11.51 4.55 -3.05
CA PRO A 42 -11.70 5.14 -4.38
C PRO A 42 -10.63 4.66 -5.37
N LEU A 43 -10.85 4.94 -6.66
CA LEU A 43 -9.77 4.90 -7.65
C LEU A 43 -8.92 6.15 -7.50
N LEU A 44 -7.59 6.02 -7.58
CA LEU A 44 -6.68 7.16 -7.62
C LEU A 44 -6.20 7.39 -9.06
N VAL A 45 -6.60 8.52 -9.64
CA VAL A 45 -6.20 8.93 -10.99
C VAL A 45 -5.42 10.22 -10.90
N GLY A 46 -4.09 10.11 -10.93
CA GLY A 46 -3.21 11.25 -10.63
C GLY A 46 -3.31 11.64 -9.15
N SER A 47 -3.72 12.89 -8.88
CA SER A 47 -3.97 13.40 -7.53
C SER A 47 -5.42 13.33 -7.08
N GLU A 48 -6.31 12.79 -7.92
CA GLU A 48 -7.75 12.83 -7.70
C GLU A 48 -8.30 11.47 -7.23
N GLU A 49 -9.20 11.51 -6.26
CA GLU A 49 -10.03 10.38 -5.86
C GLU A 49 -11.28 10.30 -6.75
N VAL A 50 -11.46 9.18 -7.42
CA VAL A 50 -12.62 8.92 -8.28
C VAL A 50 -13.49 7.83 -7.67
N ARG A 51 -14.70 8.22 -7.26
CA ARG A 51 -15.75 7.32 -6.79
C ARG A 51 -16.74 7.06 -7.90
N THR A 52 -16.78 5.84 -8.41
CA THR A 52 -17.61 5.47 -9.58
C THR A 52 -19.02 4.99 -9.21
N GLY A 53 -19.26 4.73 -7.92
CA GLY A 53 -20.48 4.06 -7.43
C GLY A 53 -20.63 2.59 -7.83
N ARG A 54 -19.79 2.07 -8.74
CA ARG A 54 -19.67 0.63 -9.02
C ARG A 54 -18.78 0.03 -7.94
N ILE A 55 -19.35 -0.74 -7.03
CA ILE A 55 -18.67 -1.15 -5.80
C ILE A 55 -18.49 -2.66 -5.75
N PHE A 56 -17.34 -3.09 -5.24
CA PHE A 56 -17.08 -4.46 -4.80
C PHE A 56 -16.76 -4.47 -3.31
N GLU A 57 -17.24 -5.49 -2.60
CA GLU A 57 -16.94 -5.68 -1.19
C GLU A 57 -15.58 -6.36 -1.01
N ILE A 58 -14.83 -5.91 -0.01
CA ILE A 58 -13.58 -6.50 0.44
C ILE A 58 -13.91 -7.40 1.62
N ARG A 59 -13.76 -8.71 1.44
CA ARG A 59 -14.05 -9.72 2.48
C ARG A 59 -12.80 -10.51 2.81
N THR A 60 -12.69 -10.98 4.05
CA THR A 60 -11.56 -11.84 4.41
C THR A 60 -11.74 -13.23 3.76
N PRO A 61 -10.68 -13.81 3.17
CA PRO A 61 -10.80 -15.11 2.49
C PRO A 61 -10.96 -16.28 3.46
N HIS A 62 -10.50 -16.14 4.70
CA HIS A 62 -10.59 -17.18 5.73
C HIS A 62 -11.89 -17.11 6.55
N GLU A 63 -12.61 -15.99 6.51
CA GLU A 63 -13.88 -15.81 7.21
C GLU A 63 -14.79 -14.85 6.43
N GLN A 64 -15.46 -15.34 5.39
CA GLN A 64 -16.21 -14.52 4.42
C GLN A 64 -17.32 -13.65 5.03
N ALA A 65 -17.76 -13.95 6.26
CA ALA A 65 -18.71 -13.12 7.01
C ALA A 65 -18.12 -11.75 7.41
N ILE A 66 -16.79 -11.65 7.55
CA ILE A 66 -16.09 -10.41 7.89
C ILE A 66 -15.91 -9.58 6.61
N GLU A 67 -16.59 -8.45 6.57
CA GLU A 67 -16.42 -7.40 5.57
C GLU A 67 -15.45 -6.33 6.08
N LEU A 68 -14.38 -6.09 5.32
CA LEU A 68 -13.38 -5.07 5.62
C LEU A 68 -13.78 -3.70 5.05
N GLY A 69 -14.64 -3.67 4.04
CA GLY A 69 -15.03 -2.43 3.36
C GLY A 69 -15.39 -2.67 1.90
N GLN A 70 -15.26 -1.62 1.11
CA GLN A 70 -15.73 -1.52 -0.26
C GLN A 70 -14.68 -0.83 -1.14
N VAL A 71 -14.62 -1.21 -2.41
CA VAL A 71 -13.73 -0.61 -3.42
C VAL A 71 -14.53 -0.20 -4.66
N HIS A 72 -14.21 0.97 -5.19
CA HIS A 72 -14.77 1.49 -6.43
C HIS A 72 -14.09 0.88 -7.66
N ALA A 73 -14.91 0.34 -8.56
CA ALA A 73 -14.48 -0.27 -9.82
C ALA A 73 -14.37 0.76 -10.95
N GLY A 74 -13.25 0.75 -11.66
CA GLY A 74 -13.05 1.56 -12.86
C GLY A 74 -13.73 0.95 -14.09
N GLY A 75 -14.39 1.79 -14.88
CA GLY A 75 -14.85 1.47 -16.22
C GLY A 75 -13.91 2.04 -17.29
N ALA A 76 -14.34 1.98 -18.56
CA ALA A 76 -13.55 2.46 -19.69
C ALA A 76 -13.12 3.94 -19.55
N ILE A 77 -14.02 4.79 -19.05
CA ILE A 77 -13.77 6.23 -18.86
C ILE A 77 -12.65 6.47 -17.85
N GLU A 78 -12.70 5.79 -16.71
CA GLU A 78 -11.68 5.94 -15.66
C GLU A 78 -10.32 5.40 -16.12
N VAL A 79 -10.32 4.30 -16.89
CA VAL A 79 -9.10 3.74 -17.47
C VAL A 79 -8.48 4.70 -18.49
N GLU A 80 -9.26 5.26 -19.41
CA GLU A 80 -8.76 6.25 -20.37
C GLU A 80 -8.19 7.49 -19.68
N ALA A 81 -8.85 7.97 -18.62
CA ALA A 81 -8.35 9.08 -17.80
C ALA A 81 -7.00 8.72 -17.14
N ALA A 82 -6.87 7.53 -16.56
CA ALA A 82 -5.63 7.06 -15.96
C ALA A 82 -4.48 6.95 -16.99
N VAL A 83 -4.75 6.39 -18.18
CA VAL A 83 -3.77 6.29 -19.27
C VAL A 83 -3.29 7.67 -19.70
N LYS A 84 -4.20 8.63 -19.84
CA LYS A 84 -3.86 10.01 -20.21
C LYS A 84 -2.94 10.66 -19.18
N VAL A 85 -3.27 10.56 -17.89
CA VAL A 85 -2.44 11.10 -16.80
C VAL A 85 -1.07 10.45 -16.78
N ALA A 86 -1.00 9.11 -16.86
CA ALA A 86 0.26 8.38 -16.89
C ALA A 86 1.14 8.80 -18.08
N THR A 87 0.55 8.94 -19.26
CA THR A 87 1.27 9.36 -20.48
C THR A 87 1.82 10.79 -20.36
N GLN A 88 1.07 11.70 -19.74
CA GLN A 88 1.52 13.07 -19.49
C GLN A 88 2.73 13.11 -18.53
N MET A 89 2.72 12.27 -17.49
CA MET A 89 3.79 12.22 -16.49
C MET A 89 5.03 11.43 -16.95
N THR A 90 4.89 10.61 -17.99
CA THR A 90 5.97 9.74 -18.50
C THR A 90 7.22 10.54 -18.86
N ARG A 91 7.07 11.70 -19.52
CA ARG A 91 8.23 12.53 -19.88
C ARG A 91 8.98 12.99 -18.64
N THR A 92 8.28 13.50 -17.63
CA THR A 92 8.87 13.97 -16.38
C THR A 92 9.65 12.87 -15.68
N TRP A 93 9.09 11.67 -15.57
CA TRP A 93 9.78 10.51 -14.99
C TRP A 93 10.99 10.07 -15.80
N ALA A 94 10.91 10.10 -17.13
CA ALA A 94 12.00 9.72 -18.02
C ALA A 94 13.20 10.68 -17.98
N TRP A 95 13.00 11.92 -17.53
CA TRP A 95 14.08 12.90 -17.35
C TRP A 95 14.83 12.76 -16.03
N LEU A 96 14.31 11.99 -15.07
CA LEU A 96 14.99 11.73 -13.80
C LEU A 96 16.20 10.83 -14.03
N SER A 97 17.31 11.15 -13.36
CA SER A 97 18.41 10.19 -13.22
C SER A 97 17.95 8.96 -12.46
N LEU A 98 18.68 7.85 -12.61
CA LEU A 98 18.41 6.63 -11.85
C LEU A 98 18.37 6.90 -10.34
N GLN A 99 19.28 7.75 -9.84
CA GLN A 99 19.39 8.13 -8.44
C GLN A 99 18.15 8.90 -7.97
N GLU A 100 17.66 9.86 -8.75
CA GLU A 100 16.47 10.64 -8.41
C GLU A 100 15.21 9.78 -8.43
N SER A 101 15.07 8.93 -9.46
CA SER A 101 13.93 8.00 -9.57
C SER A 101 13.88 6.97 -8.44
N ALA A 102 15.03 6.65 -7.82
CA ALA A 102 15.11 5.73 -6.68
C ALA A 102 14.68 6.34 -5.34
N VAL A 103 14.68 7.68 -5.19
CA VAL A 103 14.41 8.35 -3.91
C VAL A 103 13.03 7.98 -3.32
N PRO A 104 11.92 8.00 -4.07
CA PRO A 104 10.61 7.62 -3.53
C PRO A 104 10.58 6.17 -3.04
N PHE A 105 11.25 5.25 -3.75
CA PHE A 105 11.32 3.84 -3.37
C PHE A 105 12.17 3.61 -2.13
N LEU A 106 13.31 4.29 -2.00
CA LEU A 106 14.13 4.22 -0.78
C LEU A 106 13.37 4.79 0.43
N ARG A 107 12.59 5.86 0.22
CA ARG A 107 11.72 6.39 1.27
C ARG A 107 10.62 5.39 1.64
N ALA A 108 9.98 4.76 0.66
CA ALA A 108 8.98 3.73 0.89
C ALA A 108 9.55 2.51 1.64
N ALA A 109 10.76 2.05 1.27
CA ALA A 109 11.45 0.95 1.94
C ALA A 109 11.77 1.29 3.40
N GLU A 110 12.22 2.51 3.69
CA GLU A 110 12.48 2.95 5.07
C GLU A 110 11.19 3.02 5.89
N LEU A 111 10.08 3.50 5.30
CA LEU A 111 8.77 3.46 5.95
C LEU A 111 8.32 2.02 6.22
N PHE A 112 8.53 1.11 5.27
CA PHE A 112 8.17 -0.30 5.40
C PHE A 112 9.02 -1.02 6.45
N ARG A 113 10.32 -0.72 6.55
CA ARG A 113 11.20 -1.28 7.58
C ARG A 113 10.81 -0.80 8.97
N ARG A 114 10.41 0.47 9.10
CA ARG A 114 10.00 1.04 10.38
C ARG A 114 8.64 0.52 10.83
N TRP A 115 7.80 0.03 9.92
CA TRP A 115 6.58 -0.70 10.23
C TRP A 115 6.95 -2.09 10.76
N PRO A 116 6.68 -2.45 12.04
CA PRO A 116 5.50 -2.12 12.85
C PRO A 116 5.80 -1.29 14.11
N MET A 117 6.80 -0.42 14.13
CA MET A 117 7.36 0.24 15.34
C MET A 117 6.87 1.69 15.58
N ALA A 118 5.84 2.16 14.88
CA ALA A 118 5.26 3.50 15.07
C ALA A 118 3.99 3.44 15.93
#